data_AF-A0A914ZAW5-F1
#
_entry.id   AF-A0A914ZAW5-F1
#
_cell.length_a   1.000
_cell.length_b   1.000
_cell.length_c   1.000
_cell.angle_alpha   90.00
_cell.angle_beta   90.00
_cell.angle_gamma   90.00
#
_symmetry.space_group_name_H-M   'P 1'
#
loop_
_entity.id
_entity.type
_entity.pdbx_description
1 polymer ?
#
loop_
_entity_poly.entity_id
_entity_poly.type
_entity_poly.pdbx_seq_one_letter_code
_entity_poly.pdbx_strand_id
1 'polypeptide(L)'
;MLEVSVIFIRVVICLFSSTRQLSKEFMQAVFTQGLNSNEFVFIFPWLQSESQEPSPWIGAKGEVLANIKQYFANSIIVDDVNGFNIEPLLIPFKQRIEANGISIDELNIDNLYGYLHLYDSLKLYAIAARMALNETNNPKIVFDGRFLWNKMRRLTFPGLATWIGNTSEGKKSGRLGIFFW
;
A
#
# COMPACT_ATOMS: atom_id res chain seq x y z
N MET A 1 45.77 -0.47 -25.55
CA MET A 1 44.36 -0.51 -26.00
C MET A 1 43.54 -0.74 -24.75
N LEU A 2 42.91 0.32 -24.21
CA LEU A 2 42.09 0.23 -23.00
C LEU A 2 40.68 -0.16 -23.44
N GLU A 3 40.24 -1.35 -23.04
CA GLU A 3 38.87 -1.81 -23.22
C GLU A 3 37.98 -1.05 -22.23
N VAL A 4 37.28 -0.02 -22.72
CA VAL A 4 36.24 0.65 -21.95
C VAL A 4 34.98 -0.19 -22.12
N SER A 5 34.70 -1.06 -21.15
CA SER A 5 33.40 -1.72 -21.05
C SER A 5 32.33 -0.68 -20.71
N VAL A 6 31.62 -0.18 -21.73
CA VAL A 6 30.46 0.68 -21.55
C VAL A 6 29.28 -0.18 -21.12
N ILE A 7 28.87 -0.06 -19.85
CA ILE A 7 27.64 -0.70 -19.35
C ILE A 7 26.47 0.20 -19.75
N PHE A 8 25.65 -0.25 -20.71
CA PHE A 8 24.42 0.42 -21.06
C PHE A 8 23.32 0.06 -20.06
N ILE A 9 22.96 0.99 -19.18
CA ILE A 9 21.82 0.85 -18.28
C ILE A 9 20.58 1.41 -18.98
N ARG A 10 19.62 0.53 -19.27
CA ARG A 10 18.35 0.86 -19.95
C ARG A 10 17.13 0.71 -19.04
N VAL A 11 17.29 0.04 -17.90
CA VAL A 11 16.27 -0.11 -16.87
C VAL A 11 16.76 0.64 -15.64
N VAL A 12 16.00 1.63 -15.20
CA VAL A 12 16.36 2.48 -14.06
C VAL A 12 15.28 2.36 -13.00
N ILE A 13 15.66 1.96 -11.78
CA ILE A 13 14.75 1.91 -10.63
C ILE A 13 14.97 3.19 -9.81
N CYS A 14 13.92 3.99 -9.68
CA CYS A 14 13.96 5.31 -9.07
C CYS A 14 13.33 5.25 -7.67
N LEU A 15 14.16 5.41 -6.64
CA LEU A 15 13.74 5.49 -5.24
C LEU A 15 14.11 6.86 -4.70
N PHE A 16 13.12 7.59 -4.20
CA PHE A 16 13.29 8.95 -3.70
C PHE A 16 12.65 9.10 -2.33
N SER A 17 13.20 10.00 -1.51
CA SER A 17 12.65 10.31 -0.18
C SER A 17 11.28 11.00 -0.26
N SER A 18 11.08 11.85 -1.27
CA SER A 18 9.77 12.38 -1.63
C SER A 18 9.36 11.79 -2.97
N THR A 19 8.57 10.72 -2.92
CA THR A 19 8.19 9.90 -4.08
C THR A 19 7.57 10.76 -5.17
N ARG A 20 6.56 11.59 -4.89
CA ARG A 20 5.90 12.42 -5.91
C ARG A 20 6.75 13.59 -6.41
N GLN A 21 7.36 14.37 -5.53
CA GLN A 21 8.04 15.61 -5.92
C GLN A 21 9.35 15.33 -6.67
N LEU A 22 10.22 14.50 -6.12
CA LEU A 22 11.52 14.23 -6.74
C LEU A 22 11.36 13.42 -8.03
N SER A 23 10.35 12.57 -8.14
CA SER A 23 10.04 11.90 -9.41
C SER A 23 9.65 12.87 -10.51
N LYS A 24 8.93 13.97 -10.20
CA LYS A 24 8.61 15.02 -11.19
C LYS A 24 9.87 15.70 -11.70
N GLU A 25 10.71 16.16 -10.79
CA GLU A 25 11.96 16.86 -11.12
C GLU A 25 12.90 15.97 -11.93
N PHE A 26 13.02 14.70 -11.50
CA PHE A 26 13.81 13.71 -12.21
C PHE A 26 13.27 13.43 -13.61
N MET A 27 11.97 13.16 -13.77
CA MET A 27 11.41 12.86 -15.09
C MET A 27 11.41 14.08 -16.03
N GLN A 28 11.30 15.29 -15.48
CA GLN A 28 11.51 16.51 -16.26
C GLN A 28 12.96 16.61 -16.77
N ALA A 29 13.95 16.26 -15.95
CA ALA A 29 15.34 16.22 -16.36
C ALA A 29 15.58 15.13 -17.42
N VAL A 30 15.07 13.92 -17.23
CA VAL A 30 15.10 12.81 -18.20
C VAL A 30 14.54 13.23 -19.56
N PHE A 31 13.38 13.90 -19.54
CA PHE A 31 12.74 14.41 -20.75
C PHE A 31 13.59 15.48 -21.44
N THR A 32 14.15 16.42 -20.67
CA THR A 32 15.03 17.48 -21.20
C THR A 32 16.31 16.92 -21.82
N GLN A 33 16.82 15.81 -21.30
CA GLN A 33 18.00 15.13 -21.83
C GLN A 33 17.69 14.17 -23.01
N GLY A 34 16.42 14.08 -23.44
CA GLY A 34 16.02 13.17 -24.52
C GLY A 34 16.10 11.68 -24.16
N LEU A 35 16.18 11.37 -22.85
CA LEU A 35 16.24 10.00 -22.34
C LEU A 35 14.85 9.37 -22.17
N ASN A 36 13.78 10.10 -22.47
CA ASN A 36 12.41 9.59 -22.51
C ASN A 36 12.10 8.85 -23.84
N SER A 37 13.10 8.19 -24.44
CA SER A 37 12.93 7.38 -25.66
C SER A 37 12.48 5.96 -25.31
N ASN A 38 12.21 5.14 -26.33
CA ASN A 38 11.88 3.72 -26.14
C ASN A 38 13.10 2.86 -25.76
N GLU A 39 14.28 3.48 -25.61
CA GLU A 39 15.51 2.78 -25.21
C GLU A 39 15.67 2.70 -23.69
N PHE A 40 14.92 3.49 -22.94
CA PHE A 40 14.98 3.55 -21.48
C PHE A 40 13.60 3.27 -20.88
N VAL A 41 13.58 2.57 -19.75
CA VAL A 41 12.39 2.41 -18.91
C VAL A 41 12.74 2.83 -17.49
N PHE A 42 11.87 3.67 -16.93
CA PHE A 42 12.00 4.16 -15.56
C PHE A 42 10.92 3.54 -14.69
N ILE A 43 11.34 2.80 -13.67
CA ILE A 43 10.44 2.10 -12.75
C ILE A 43 10.44 2.84 -11.42
N PHE A 44 9.27 3.21 -10.94
CA PHE A 44 9.06 3.93 -9.69
C PHE A 44 8.27 3.05 -8.72
N PRO A 45 8.91 2.42 -7.75
CA PRO A 45 8.22 1.84 -6.59
C PRO A 45 7.55 2.97 -5.82
N TRP A 46 6.22 3.03 -5.88
CA TRP A 46 5.41 4.10 -5.31
C TRP A 46 5.11 3.82 -3.84
N LEU A 47 6.17 3.69 -3.05
CA LEU A 47 6.10 3.42 -1.62
C LEU A 47 5.73 4.72 -0.91
N GLN A 48 4.47 4.85 -0.51
CA GLN A 48 3.95 6.01 0.21
C GLN A 48 3.98 5.71 1.71
N SER A 49 4.51 6.64 2.50
CA SER A 49 4.76 6.39 3.92
C SER A 49 3.49 6.44 4.77
N GLU A 50 2.48 7.24 4.41
CA GLU A 50 1.34 7.50 5.31
C GLU A 50 0.04 7.83 4.56
N SER A 51 0.07 8.77 3.62
CA SER A 51 -1.12 9.21 2.88
C SER A 51 -1.03 8.92 1.39
N GLN A 52 -2.18 8.65 0.77
CA GLN A 52 -2.23 8.44 -0.67
C GLN A 52 -1.92 9.75 -1.39
N GLU A 53 -0.73 9.85 -1.96
CA GLU A 53 -0.42 10.97 -2.84
C GLU A 53 -1.04 10.71 -4.22
N PRO A 54 -1.71 11.71 -4.83
CA PRO A 54 -2.21 11.56 -6.17
C PRO A 54 -1.05 11.40 -7.15
N SER A 55 -1.31 10.81 -8.32
CA SER A 55 -0.27 10.62 -9.33
C SER A 55 0.45 11.95 -9.65
N PRO A 56 1.72 11.91 -10.11
CA PRO A 56 2.52 13.12 -10.34
C PRO A 56 1.82 14.17 -11.22
N TRP A 57 1.11 13.75 -12.25
CA TRP A 57 0.41 14.64 -13.17
C TRP A 57 -0.93 15.17 -12.65
N ILE A 58 -1.32 14.89 -11.41
CA ILE A 58 -2.51 15.48 -10.81
C ILE A 58 -2.09 16.69 -9.98
N GLY A 59 -2.68 17.84 -10.26
CA GLY A 59 -2.46 19.10 -9.54
C GLY A 59 -3.26 19.19 -8.24
N ALA A 60 -3.12 20.31 -7.53
CA ALA A 60 -3.73 20.49 -6.21
C ALA A 60 -5.27 20.56 -6.26
N LYS A 61 -5.86 20.92 -7.41
CA LYS A 61 -7.30 21.00 -7.62
C LYS A 61 -7.86 19.80 -8.40
N GLY A 62 -7.07 18.72 -8.53
CA GLY A 62 -7.44 17.52 -9.29
C GLY A 62 -7.29 17.67 -10.81
N GLU A 63 -6.73 18.78 -11.29
CA GLU A 63 -6.47 19.01 -12.71
C GLU A 63 -5.36 18.11 -13.24
N VAL A 64 -5.48 17.67 -14.49
CA VAL A 64 -4.42 16.90 -15.16
C VAL A 64 -3.39 17.86 -15.76
N LEU A 65 -2.18 17.80 -15.24
CA LEU A 65 -1.00 18.51 -15.75
C LEU A 65 -0.41 17.73 -16.93
N ALA A 66 -0.90 18.03 -18.14
CA ALA A 66 -0.56 17.29 -19.36
C ALA A 66 0.95 17.26 -19.66
N ASN A 67 1.66 18.36 -19.39
CA ASN A 67 3.11 18.45 -19.50
C ASN A 67 3.83 17.45 -18.59
N ILE A 68 3.41 17.36 -17.32
CA ILE A 68 3.97 16.38 -16.39
C ILE A 68 3.62 14.97 -16.84
N LYS A 69 2.39 14.72 -17.29
CA LYS A 69 1.97 13.40 -17.78
C LYS A 69 2.84 12.92 -18.94
N GLN A 70 3.23 13.82 -19.84
CA GLN A 70 4.11 13.50 -20.97
C GLN A 70 5.50 13.04 -20.51
N TYR A 71 6.05 13.62 -19.44
CA TYR A 71 7.35 13.20 -18.92
C TYR A 71 7.35 11.74 -18.46
N PHE A 72 6.20 11.22 -18.03
CA PHE A 72 6.03 9.85 -17.54
C PHE A 72 5.57 8.87 -18.63
N ALA A 73 5.58 9.24 -19.92
CA ALA A 73 5.07 8.37 -20.99
C ALA A 73 5.79 7.01 -21.11
N ASN A 74 7.09 6.97 -20.79
CA ASN A 74 7.94 5.76 -20.80
C ASN A 74 8.36 5.32 -19.39
N SER A 75 7.51 5.54 -18.39
CA SER A 75 7.75 5.08 -17.03
C SER A 75 6.66 4.12 -16.54
N ILE A 76 7.05 3.28 -15.59
CA ILE A 76 6.20 2.34 -14.88
C ILE A 76 6.12 2.80 -13.43
N ILE A 77 4.93 3.09 -12.95
CA ILE A 77 4.66 3.33 -11.53
C ILE A 77 4.13 2.02 -10.94
N VAL A 78 4.86 1.47 -9.97
CA VAL A 78 4.46 0.28 -9.22
C VAL A 78 3.88 0.75 -7.90
N ASP A 79 2.56 0.82 -7.82
CA ASP A 79 1.83 1.25 -6.63
C ASP A 79 1.20 0.03 -5.94
N ASP A 80 1.29 0.01 -4.61
CA ASP A 80 0.67 -0.98 -3.72
C ASP A 80 -0.87 -0.82 -3.70
N VAL A 81 -1.38 0.41 -3.92
CA VAL A 81 -2.69 0.81 -3.36
C VAL A 81 -3.67 1.44 -4.34
N ASN A 82 -3.39 1.50 -5.65
CA ASN A 82 -4.25 2.20 -6.63
C ASN A 82 -5.68 1.61 -6.81
N GLY A 83 -6.09 0.62 -6.00
CA GLY A 83 -7.38 -0.08 -6.10
C GLY A 83 -8.38 0.15 -4.97
N PHE A 84 -8.06 0.83 -3.87
CA PHE A 84 -9.02 1.05 -2.80
C PHE A 84 -9.53 2.50 -2.81
N ASN A 85 -10.73 2.70 -3.35
CA ASN A 85 -11.51 3.88 -2.97
C ASN A 85 -11.60 3.86 -1.44
N ILE A 86 -10.94 4.81 -0.80
CA ILE A 86 -10.85 4.90 0.66
C ILE A 86 -12.25 5.20 1.24
N GLU A 87 -13.10 5.90 0.48
CA GLU A 87 -14.46 6.29 0.88
C GLU A 87 -15.34 5.12 1.39
N PRO A 88 -15.53 4.03 0.64
CA PRO A 88 -16.21 2.81 1.12
C PRO A 88 -15.65 2.22 2.43
N LEU A 89 -14.36 2.37 2.71
CA LEU A 89 -13.71 1.90 3.95
C LEU A 89 -13.85 2.92 5.09
N LEU A 90 -13.79 4.20 4.77
CA LEU A 90 -13.89 5.33 5.70
C LEU A 90 -15.24 5.38 6.40
N ILE A 91 -16.34 5.25 5.66
CA ILE A 91 -17.69 5.38 6.21
C ILE A 91 -17.96 4.38 7.34
N PRO A 92 -17.81 3.05 7.15
CA PRO A 92 -18.07 2.08 8.22
C PRO A 92 -17.03 2.16 9.34
N PHE A 93 -15.79 2.57 9.06
CA PHE A 93 -14.78 2.80 10.09
C PHE A 93 -15.18 3.97 10.99
N LYS A 94 -15.49 5.13 10.39
CA LYS A 94 -15.96 6.34 11.08
C LYS A 94 -17.17 6.06 11.98
N GLN A 95 -18.20 5.40 11.43
CA GLN A 95 -19.39 5.02 12.19
C GLN A 95 -19.06 4.15 13.41
N ARG A 96 -18.10 3.22 13.28
CA ARG A 96 -17.68 2.37 14.41
C ARG A 96 -16.93 3.16 15.48
N ILE A 97 -16.05 4.07 15.09
CA ILE A 97 -15.29 4.92 16.02
C ILE A 97 -16.25 5.80 16.83
N GLU A 98 -17.18 6.48 16.15
CA GLU A 98 -18.21 7.32 16.80
C GLU A 98 -19.12 6.50 17.72
N ALA A 99 -19.53 5.30 17.30
CA ALA A 99 -20.33 4.39 18.12
C ALA A 99 -19.61 3.92 19.40
N ASN A 100 -18.28 3.98 19.44
CA ASN A 100 -17.47 3.68 20.63
C ASN A 100 -17.10 4.95 21.43
N GLY A 101 -17.70 6.11 21.10
CA GLY A 101 -17.54 7.36 21.86
C GLY A 101 -16.25 8.12 21.57
N ILE A 102 -15.54 7.79 20.48
CA ILE A 102 -14.34 8.51 20.04
C ILE A 102 -14.75 9.48 18.93
N SER A 103 -14.31 10.73 19.02
CA SER A 103 -14.55 11.71 17.95
C SER A 103 -13.60 11.44 16.77
N ILE A 104 -14.11 11.53 15.54
CA ILE A 104 -13.30 11.41 14.32
C ILE A 104 -12.26 12.52 14.25
N ASP A 105 -12.55 13.70 14.81
CA ASP A 105 -11.66 14.85 14.80
C ASP A 105 -10.38 14.62 15.63
N GLU A 106 -10.39 13.62 16.52
CA GLU A 106 -9.22 13.21 17.30
C GLU A 106 -8.29 12.26 16.50
N LEU A 107 -8.73 11.81 15.32
CA LEU A 107 -7.98 10.86 14.49
C LEU A 107 -7.28 11.56 13.33
N ASN A 108 -6.01 11.23 13.13
CA ASN A 108 -5.31 11.53 11.90
C ASN A 108 -5.81 10.61 10.76
N ILE A 109 -6.83 11.03 10.04
CA ILE A 109 -7.44 10.27 8.92
C ILE A 109 -6.46 10.03 7.77
N ASP A 110 -5.39 10.82 7.67
CA ASP A 110 -4.34 10.60 6.68
C ASP A 110 -3.61 9.27 6.93
N ASN A 111 -3.63 8.76 8.17
CA ASN A 111 -3.05 7.46 8.56
C ASN A 111 -4.12 6.35 8.69
N LEU A 112 -5.20 6.39 7.90
CA LEU A 112 -6.26 5.38 7.96
C LEU A 112 -5.70 3.95 7.81
N TYR A 113 -4.75 3.75 6.90
CA TYR A 113 -4.14 2.44 6.67
C TYR A 113 -3.46 1.89 7.91
N GLY A 114 -2.76 2.73 8.68
CA GLY A 114 -2.19 2.34 9.97
C GLY A 114 -3.24 1.82 10.94
N TYR A 115 -4.38 2.52 11.07
CA TYR A 115 -5.49 2.08 11.92
C TYR A 115 -6.13 0.78 11.42
N LEU A 116 -6.30 0.62 10.11
CA LEU A 116 -6.86 -0.59 9.51
C LEU A 116 -5.95 -1.81 9.72
N HIS A 117 -4.64 -1.66 9.49
CA HIS A 117 -3.67 -2.72 9.73
C HIS A 117 -3.55 -3.07 11.21
N LEU A 118 -3.62 -2.07 12.10
CA LEU A 118 -3.67 -2.32 13.54
C LEU A 118 -4.91 -3.11 13.92
N TYR A 119 -6.09 -2.73 13.42
CA TYR A 119 -7.32 -3.47 13.64
C TYR A 119 -7.22 -4.93 13.16
N ASP A 120 -6.76 -5.15 11.92
CA ASP A 120 -6.64 -6.49 11.34
C ASP A 120 -5.59 -7.34 12.08
N SER A 121 -4.49 -6.74 12.55
CA SER A 121 -3.48 -7.44 13.36
C SER A 121 -4.02 -7.89 14.72
N LEU A 122 -4.80 -7.04 15.40
CA LEU A 122 -5.45 -7.39 16.67
C LEU A 122 -6.49 -8.50 16.49
N LYS A 123 -7.25 -8.45 15.39
CA LYS A 123 -8.22 -9.49 15.04
C LYS A 123 -7.53 -10.82 14.74
N LEU A 124 -6.43 -10.81 13.99
CA LEU A 124 -5.60 -11.99 13.74
C LEU A 124 -5.10 -12.61 15.05
N TYR A 125 -4.58 -11.77 15.95
CA TYR A 125 -4.13 -12.20 17.26
C TYR A 125 -5.24 -12.86 18.07
N ALA A 126 -6.42 -12.24 18.14
CA ALA A 126 -7.57 -12.79 18.85
C ALA A 126 -8.04 -14.14 18.29
N ILE A 127 -8.04 -14.29 16.96
CA ILE A 127 -8.37 -15.56 16.29
C ILE A 127 -7.35 -16.64 16.66
N ALA A 128 -6.06 -16.33 16.57
CA ALA A 128 -4.99 -17.27 16.87
C ALA A 128 -4.96 -17.67 18.35
N ALA A 129 -5.18 -16.71 19.26
CA ALA A 129 -5.29 -16.96 20.69
C ALA A 129 -6.47 -17.90 21.01
N ARG A 130 -7.64 -17.67 20.40
CA ARG A 130 -8.78 -18.57 20.54
C ARG A 130 -8.49 -19.97 20.03
N MET A 131 -7.82 -20.09 18.87
CA MET A 131 -7.41 -21.40 18.33
C MET A 131 -6.45 -22.12 19.28
N ALA A 132 -5.46 -21.41 19.83
CA ALA A 132 -4.50 -21.96 20.76
C ALA A 132 -5.14 -22.44 22.07
N LEU A 133 -6.09 -21.66 22.62
CA LEU A 133 -6.85 -22.03 23.81
C LEU A 133 -7.71 -23.27 23.57
N ASN A 134 -8.42 -23.33 22.44
CA ASN A 134 -9.27 -24.47 22.11
C ASN A 134 -8.48 -25.77 21.90
N GLU A 135 -7.25 -25.67 21.37
CA GLU A 135 -6.40 -26.83 21.09
C GLU A 135 -5.68 -27.36 22.33
N THR A 136 -5.21 -26.46 23.20
CA THR A 136 -4.37 -26.84 24.35
C THR A 136 -5.14 -26.92 25.66
N ASN A 137 -6.32 -26.32 25.72
CA ASN A 137 -7.09 -26.09 26.95
C ASN A 137 -6.27 -25.44 28.09
N ASN A 138 -5.18 -24.74 27.73
CA ASN A 138 -4.24 -24.14 28.66
C ASN A 138 -4.26 -22.61 28.51
N PRO A 139 -4.80 -21.85 29.48
CA PRO A 139 -4.83 -20.39 29.42
C PRO A 139 -3.46 -19.73 29.25
N LYS A 140 -2.38 -20.38 29.68
CA LYS A 140 -1.01 -19.83 29.59
C LYS A 140 -0.43 -19.90 28.17
N ILE A 141 -1.05 -20.63 27.25
CA ILE A 141 -0.54 -20.77 25.87
C ILE A 141 -0.46 -19.43 25.13
N VAL A 142 -1.28 -18.44 25.53
CA VAL A 142 -1.29 -17.11 24.91
C VAL A 142 -0.03 -16.29 25.23
N PHE A 143 0.79 -16.72 26.20
CA PHE A 143 2.09 -16.11 26.49
C PHE A 143 3.23 -16.78 25.72
N ASP A 144 2.99 -17.91 25.05
CA ASP A 144 3.96 -18.51 24.13
C ASP A 144 3.88 -17.79 22.77
N GLY A 145 4.69 -16.74 22.63
CA GLY A 145 4.74 -15.94 21.41
C GLY A 145 5.13 -16.74 20.17
N ARG A 146 5.97 -17.78 20.30
CA ARG A 146 6.35 -18.63 19.16
C ARG A 146 5.16 -19.51 18.73
N PHE A 147 4.44 -20.07 19.68
CA PHE A 147 3.24 -20.85 19.41
C PHE A 147 2.17 -20.00 18.72
N LEU A 148 1.87 -18.82 19.27
CA LEU A 148 0.89 -17.89 18.67
C LEU A 148 1.33 -17.41 17.29
N TRP A 149 2.59 -17.03 17.11
CA TRP A 149 3.13 -16.66 15.80
C TRP A 149 2.92 -17.76 14.76
N ASN A 150 3.23 -19.01 15.12
CA ASN A 150 3.01 -20.15 14.23
C ASN A 150 1.54 -20.37 13.89
N LYS A 151 0.60 -20.05 14.79
CA LYS A 151 -0.85 -20.09 14.52
C LYS A 151 -1.33 -18.93 13.66
N MET A 152 -0.74 -17.75 13.82
CA MET A 152 -1.08 -16.56 13.01
C MET A 152 -0.57 -16.70 11.57
N ARG A 153 0.63 -17.27 11.39
CA ARG A 153 1.20 -17.49 10.05
C ARG A 153 0.33 -18.45 9.24
N ARG A 154 0.21 -18.15 7.94
CA ARG A 154 -0.57 -18.95 6.98
C ARG A 154 -2.08 -19.00 7.29
N LEU A 155 -2.56 -18.12 8.17
CA LEU A 155 -3.98 -17.98 8.46
C LEU A 155 -4.61 -17.00 7.45
N THR A 156 -5.75 -17.37 6.88
CA THR A 156 -6.58 -16.46 6.08
C THR A 156 -7.83 -16.11 6.86
N PHE A 157 -8.09 -14.83 7.04
CA PHE A 157 -9.27 -14.32 7.75
C PHE A 157 -9.83 -13.09 7.03
N PRO A 158 -11.13 -12.80 7.19
CA PRO A 158 -11.72 -11.58 6.65
C PRO A 158 -11.27 -10.38 7.50
N GLY A 159 -10.35 -9.57 6.96
CA GLY A 159 -9.96 -8.27 7.51
C GLY A 159 -10.87 -7.15 6.99
N LEU A 160 -10.80 -5.96 7.58
CA LEU A 160 -11.57 -4.81 7.11
C LEU A 160 -11.08 -4.36 5.72
N ALA A 161 -9.75 -4.43 5.48
CA ALA A 161 -9.14 -4.11 4.19
C ALA A 161 -9.55 -5.08 3.07
N THR A 162 -9.88 -6.33 3.39
CA THR A 162 -10.23 -7.38 2.41
C THR A 162 -11.74 -7.56 2.20
N TRP A 163 -12.56 -7.13 3.16
CA TRP A 163 -14.02 -7.33 3.10
C TRP A 163 -14.71 -6.45 2.04
N ILE A 164 -14.24 -5.22 1.81
CA ILE A 164 -14.91 -4.27 0.91
C ILE A 164 -14.52 -4.42 -0.56
N GLY A 165 -13.29 -4.89 -0.86
CA GLY A 165 -12.89 -5.23 -2.24
C GLY A 165 -13.74 -6.32 -2.88
N ASN A 166 -14.47 -7.11 -2.07
CA ASN A 166 -15.40 -8.14 -2.53
C ASN A 166 -16.84 -7.64 -2.71
N THR A 167 -17.17 -6.43 -2.27
CA THR A 167 -18.55 -5.90 -2.30
C THR A 167 -18.80 -4.87 -3.41
N SER A 168 -17.76 -4.27 -3.98
CA SER A 168 -17.90 -3.27 -5.07
C SER A 168 -17.86 -3.85 -6.49
N GLU A 169 -17.45 -5.11 -6.68
CA GLU A 169 -17.70 -5.85 -7.92
C GLU A 169 -18.09 -7.29 -7.60
N GLY A 170 -19.28 -7.71 -8.08
CA GLY A 170 -19.73 -9.11 -8.04
C GLY A 170 -18.93 -10.02 -8.97
N LYS A 171 -17.61 -10.12 -8.77
CA LYS A 171 -16.75 -11.09 -9.45
C LYS A 171 -16.16 -12.07 -8.45
N LYS A 172 -16.30 -13.35 -8.82
CA LYS A 172 -15.99 -14.53 -8.04
C LYS A 172 -14.57 -14.49 -7.45
N SER A 173 -14.53 -14.61 -6.12
CA SER A 173 -13.57 -15.39 -5.32
C SER A 173 -12.16 -15.51 -5.90
N GLY A 174 -11.36 -14.46 -5.75
CA GLY A 174 -9.93 -14.60 -5.47
C GLY A 174 -9.73 -14.19 -4.02
N ARG A 175 -9.43 -15.14 -3.12
CA ARG A 175 -9.09 -14.83 -1.71
C ARG A 175 -7.77 -14.05 -1.68
N LEU A 176 -7.84 -12.72 -1.71
CA LEU A 176 -6.75 -11.88 -1.22
C LEU A 176 -6.72 -12.02 0.31
N GLY A 177 -5.90 -12.95 0.78
CA GLY A 177 -5.51 -13.01 2.18
C GLY A 177 -4.45 -11.95 2.45
N ILE A 178 -4.56 -11.23 3.57
CA ILE A 178 -3.44 -10.45 4.09
C ILE A 178 -2.38 -11.46 4.54
N PHE A 179 -1.24 -11.47 3.86
CA PHE A 179 -0.07 -12.22 4.29
C PHE A 179 0.73 -11.35 5.24
N PHE A 180 0.62 -11.60 6.54
CA PHE A 180 1.65 -11.17 7.49
C PHE A 180 2.87 -12.08 7.27
N TRP A 181 3.96 -11.52 6.77
CA TRP A 181 5.28 -12.17 6.69
C TRP A 181 5.96 -12.17 8.05
#